data_AF-A0A0M2PDM4-F1
#
_entry.id   AF-A0A0M2PDM4-F1
#
_cell.length_a   1.000
_cell.length_b   1.000
_cell.length_c   1.000
_cell.angle_alpha   90.00
_cell.angle_beta   90.00
_cell.angle_gamma   90.00
#
_symmetry.space_group_name_H-M   'P 1'
#
loop_
_entity.id
_entity.type
_entity.pdbx_description
1 polymer ?
#
loop_
_entity_poly.entity_id
_entity_poly.type
_entity_poly.pdbx_seq_one_letter_code
_entity_poly.pdbx_strand_id
1 'polypeptide(L)'
;TVRHVYISNYYFDLARGREHYQTNDYKKASKNRWLIERRHADKVRNHSLRRSRYRGLERTSIHSLLSTIACNVKRMSKLITQKRQREKSALLQES
;
A
#
# COMPACT_ATOMS: atom_id res chain seq x y z
N THR A 1 41.65 -27.62 -6.21
CA THR A 1 41.15 -26.27 -6.52
C THR A 1 40.32 -25.79 -5.33
N VAL A 2 40.77 -24.76 -4.61
CA VAL A 2 40.06 -24.26 -3.42
C VAL A 2 38.94 -23.33 -3.88
N ARG A 3 37.70 -23.55 -3.41
CA ARG A 3 36.57 -22.64 -3.63
C ARG A 3 36.39 -21.76 -2.40
N HIS A 4 36.40 -20.46 -2.60
CA HIS A 4 36.02 -19.50 -1.57
C HIS A 4 34.53 -19.22 -1.64
N VAL A 5 33.85 -19.35 -0.50
CA VAL A 5 32.43 -19.03 -0.34
C VAL A 5 32.34 -17.86 0.64
N TYR A 6 31.68 -16.78 0.20
CA TYR A 6 31.45 -15.60 1.02
C TYR A 6 29.97 -15.50 1.36
N ILE A 7 29.66 -15.21 2.62
CA ILE A 7 28.30 -14.93 3.07
C ILE A 7 28.10 -13.42 3.00
N SER A 8 27.01 -12.98 2.38
CA SER A 8 26.64 -11.57 2.32
C SER A 8 26.33 -11.02 3.71
N ASN A 9 26.69 -9.76 3.97
CA ASN A 9 26.36 -9.05 5.21
C ASN A 9 24.85 -9.05 5.52
N TYR A 10 24.00 -9.15 4.50
CA TYR A 10 22.53 -9.17 4.62
C TYR A 10 21.94 -10.56 4.88
N TYR A 11 22.77 -11.60 5.02
CA TYR A 11 22.29 -12.97 5.15
C TYR A 11 21.26 -13.14 6.28
N PHE A 12 21.53 -12.55 7.45
CA PHE A 12 20.64 -12.66 8.61
C PHE A 12 19.29 -11.94 8.38
N ASP A 13 19.29 -10.80 7.71
CA ASP A 13 18.06 -10.08 7.37
C ASP A 13 17.19 -10.86 6.37
N LEU A 14 17.84 -11.47 5.37
CA LEU A 14 17.16 -12.32 4.39
C LEU A 14 16.61 -13.59 5.05
N ALA A 15 17.35 -14.21 5.96
CA ALA A 15 16.89 -15.37 6.72
C ALA A 15 15.66 -15.01 7.57
N ARG A 16 15.72 -13.91 8.33
CA ARG A 16 14.58 -13.38 9.10
C ARG A 16 13.35 -13.10 8.22
N GLY A 17 13.57 -12.49 7.05
CA GLY A 17 12.50 -12.23 6.09
C GLY A 17 11.83 -13.52 5.61
N ARG A 18 12.60 -14.57 5.33
CA ARG A 18 12.08 -15.88 4.92
C ARG A 18 11.28 -16.57 6.01
N GLU A 19 11.74 -16.52 7.27
CA GLU A 19 10.99 -17.04 8.41
C GLU A 19 9.66 -16.30 8.58
N HIS A 20 9.69 -14.96 8.53
CA HIS A 20 8.48 -14.15 8.58
C HIS A 20 7.49 -14.49 7.46
N TYR A 21 7.96 -14.73 6.23
CA TYR A 21 7.09 -15.11 5.11
C TYR A 21 6.38 -16.45 5.29
N GLN A 22 6.91 -17.35 6.11
CA GLN A 22 6.30 -18.65 6.39
C GLN A 22 5.15 -18.56 7.39
N THR A 23 5.11 -17.49 8.20
CA THR A 23 4.07 -17.29 9.22
C THR A 23 2.66 -17.21 8.61
N ASN A 24 1.66 -17.69 9.35
CA ASN A 24 0.26 -17.62 8.91
C ASN A 24 -0.23 -16.18 8.83
N ASP A 25 0.24 -15.29 9.72
CA ASP A 25 -0.10 -13.88 9.71
C ASP A 25 0.38 -13.18 8.44
N TYR A 26 1.62 -13.45 8.01
CA TYR A 26 2.12 -12.93 6.75
C TYR A 26 1.29 -13.44 5.57
N LYS A 27 0.97 -14.74 5.53
CA LYS A 27 0.15 -15.31 4.45
C LYS A 27 -1.23 -14.65 4.39
N LYS A 28 -1.87 -14.40 5.54
CA LYS A 28 -3.15 -13.69 5.63
C LYS A 28 -3.03 -12.24 5.17
N ALA A 29 -2.00 -11.51 5.59
CA ALA A 29 -1.75 -10.15 5.16
C ALA A 29 -1.44 -10.06 3.66
N SER A 30 -0.66 -11.01 3.14
CA SER A 30 -0.27 -11.11 1.73
C SER A 30 -1.49 -11.29 0.83
N LYS A 31 -2.47 -12.12 1.22
CA LYS A 31 -3.75 -12.24 0.51
C LYS A 31 -4.53 -10.92 0.40
N ASN A 32 -4.32 -9.98 1.32
CA ASN A 32 -4.96 -8.66 1.32
C ASN A 32 -4.10 -7.56 0.66
N ARG A 33 -2.90 -7.89 0.19
CA ARG A 33 -1.93 -6.94 -0.39
C ARG A 33 -2.48 -6.20 -1.60
N TRP A 34 -3.34 -6.84 -2.39
CA TRP A 34 -3.99 -6.23 -3.55
C TRP A 34 -4.74 -4.92 -3.20
N LEU A 35 -5.28 -4.79 -1.98
CA LEU A 35 -5.94 -3.56 -1.50
C LEU A 35 -4.96 -2.39 -1.37
N ILE A 36 -3.71 -2.68 -1.02
CA ILE A 36 -2.63 -1.69 -0.91
C ILE A 36 -2.13 -1.36 -2.32
N GLU A 37 -1.80 -2.37 -3.12
CA GLU A 37 -1.25 -2.19 -4.47
C GLU A 37 -2.19 -1.41 -5.38
N ARG A 38 -3.49 -1.70 -5.33
CA ARG A 38 -4.51 -0.93 -6.07
C ARG A 38 -4.51 0.55 -5.69
N ARG A 39 -4.28 0.88 -4.41
CA ARG A 39 -4.18 2.28 -3.94
C ARG A 39 -2.90 2.95 -4.40
N HIS A 40 -1.76 2.25 -4.36
CA HIS A 40 -0.53 2.79 -4.94
C HIS A 40 -0.69 3.06 -6.44
N ALA A 41 -1.37 2.17 -7.15
CA ALA A 41 -1.64 2.34 -8.56
C ALA A 41 -2.55 3.55 -8.84
N ASP A 42 -3.55 3.84 -7.99
CA ASP A 42 -4.37 5.06 -8.07
C ASP A 42 -3.51 6.33 -7.89
N LYS A 43 -2.61 6.36 -6.91
CA LYS A 43 -1.68 7.49 -6.70
C LYS A 43 -0.77 7.73 -7.91
N VAL A 44 -0.25 6.65 -8.50
CA VAL A 44 0.63 6.72 -9.67
C VAL A 44 -0.13 7.26 -10.89
N ARG A 45 -1.34 6.74 -11.16
CA ARG A 45 -2.11 7.10 -12.36
C ARG A 45 -2.81 8.45 -12.25
N ASN A 46 -3.38 8.76 -11.09
CA ASN A 46 -4.30 9.88 -10.93
C ASN A 46 -3.72 11.06 -10.12
N HIS A 47 -2.64 10.85 -9.37
CA HIS A 47 -2.04 11.88 -8.51
C HIS A 47 -0.56 12.14 -8.83
N SER A 48 -0.13 11.82 -10.05
CA SER A 48 1.21 12.12 -10.60
C SER A 48 2.38 11.73 -9.70
N LEU A 49 2.24 10.65 -8.92
CA LEU A 49 3.27 10.24 -7.96
C LEU A 49 4.62 9.93 -8.64
N ARG A 50 4.61 9.46 -9.90
CA ARG A 50 5.83 9.20 -10.70
C ARG A 50 6.35 10.41 -11.47
N ARG A 51 5.58 11.49 -11.55
CA ARG A 51 5.83 12.63 -12.44
C ARG A 51 5.72 13.94 -11.66
N SER A 52 6.30 13.98 -10.47
CA SER A 52 6.41 15.22 -9.71
C SER A 52 7.17 16.25 -10.55
N ARG A 53 6.61 17.45 -10.68
CA ARG A 53 7.24 18.58 -11.40
C ARG A 53 8.40 19.18 -10.61
N TYR A 54 8.46 18.91 -9.31
CA TYR A 54 9.50 19.43 -8.43
C TYR A 54 10.77 18.59 -8.53
N ARG A 55 11.92 19.25 -8.38
CA ARG A 55 13.24 18.63 -8.34
C ARG A 55 13.76 18.62 -6.90
N GLY A 56 14.57 17.62 -6.57
CA GLY A 56 15.13 17.42 -5.23
C GLY A 56 14.23 16.60 -4.30
N LEU A 57 14.85 15.76 -3.46
CA LEU A 57 14.17 14.80 -2.60
C LEU A 57 13.15 15.46 -1.66
N GLU A 58 13.49 16.63 -1.12
CA GLU A 58 12.63 17.39 -0.21
C GLU A 58 11.31 17.80 -0.89
N ARG A 59 11.37 18.45 -2.06
CA ARG A 59 10.14 18.90 -2.73
C ARG A 59 9.34 17.72 -3.29
N THR A 60 10.01 16.67 -3.76
CA THR A 60 9.36 15.43 -4.20
C THR A 60 8.68 14.69 -3.04
N SER A 61 9.22 14.75 -1.81
CA SER A 61 8.60 14.15 -0.64
C SER A 61 7.32 14.87 -0.25
N ILE A 62 7.32 16.21 -0.28
CA ILE A 62 6.10 17.04 -0.07
C ILE A 62 5.04 16.70 -1.12
N HIS A 63 5.41 16.62 -2.41
CA HIS A 63 4.48 16.19 -3.46
C HIS A 63 3.88 14.81 -3.17
N SER A 64 4.73 13.84 -2.80
CA SER A 64 4.31 12.48 -2.50
C SER A 64 3.37 12.40 -1.30
N LEU A 65 3.60 13.26 -0.30
CA LEU A 65 2.74 13.42 0.87
C LEU A 65 1.37 13.96 0.46
N LEU A 66 1.33 15.05 -0.30
CA LEU A 66 0.08 15.66 -0.79
C LEU A 66 -0.73 14.70 -1.66
N SER A 67 -0.09 13.99 -2.60
CA SER A 67 -0.74 12.95 -3.41
C SER A 67 -1.33 11.82 -2.55
N THR A 68 -0.66 11.47 -1.45
CA THR A 68 -1.16 10.45 -0.51
C THR A 68 -2.35 10.96 0.30
N ILE A 69 -2.30 12.21 0.78
CA ILE A 69 -3.41 12.84 1.49
C ILE A 69 -4.65 12.91 0.58
N ALA A 70 -4.52 13.39 -0.65
CA ALA A 70 -5.63 13.47 -1.60
C ALA A 70 -6.28 12.10 -1.87
N CYS A 71 -5.46 11.05 -2.10
CA CYS A 71 -5.95 9.68 -2.29
C CYS A 71 -6.69 9.15 -1.05
N ASN A 72 -6.20 9.47 0.16
CA ASN A 72 -6.85 9.09 1.41
C ASN A 72 -8.18 9.82 1.61
N VAL A 73 -8.28 11.12 1.31
CA VAL A 73 -9.53 11.88 1.38
C VAL A 73 -10.58 11.29 0.44
N LYS A 74 -10.21 11.01 -0.82
CA LYS A 74 -11.07 10.31 -1.79
C LYS A 74 -11.58 8.97 -1.26
N ARG A 75 -10.72 8.20 -0.58
CA ARG A 75 -11.11 6.93 0.05
C ARG A 75 -12.10 7.13 1.20
N MET A 76 -11.86 8.07 2.09
CA MET A 76 -12.74 8.34 3.23
C MET A 76 -14.14 8.75 2.75
N SER A 77 -14.22 9.65 1.77
CA SER A 77 -15.47 10.05 1.13
C SER A 77 -16.23 8.83 0.59
N LYS A 78 -15.55 7.96 -0.18
CA LYS A 78 -16.16 6.73 -0.70
C LYS A 78 -16.70 5.82 0.41
N LEU A 79 -15.95 5.61 1.49
CA LEU A 79 -16.36 4.75 2.60
C LEU A 79 -17.60 5.30 3.31
N ILE A 80 -17.65 6.61 3.53
CA ILE A 80 -18.81 7.29 4.14
C ILE A 80 -20.04 7.13 3.26
N THR A 81 -19.93 7.39 1.95
CA THR A 81 -21.04 7.26 1.01
C THR A 81 -21.54 5.81 0.92
N GLN A 82 -20.63 4.84 0.84
CA GLN A 82 -20.99 3.42 0.79
C GLN A 82 -21.64 2.93 2.09
N LYS A 83 -21.23 3.47 3.25
CA LYS A 83 -21.89 3.18 4.53
C LYS A 83 -23.33 3.69 4.50
N ARG A 84 -23.53 4.96 4.13
CA ARG A 84 -24.87 5.57 4.03
C ARG A 84 -25.80 4.82 3.06
N GLN A 85 -25.27 4.37 1.92
CA GLN A 85 -26.05 3.59 0.95
C GLN A 85 -26.51 2.24 1.52
N ARG A 86 -25.63 1.54 2.25
CA ARG A 86 -25.96 0.27 2.91
C ARG A 86 -27.04 0.43 3.98
N GLU A 87 -26.96 1.51 4.76
CA GLU A 87 -27.98 1.85 5.76
C GLU A 87 -29.34 2.12 5.09
N LYS A 88 -29.34 2.93 4.02
CA LYS A 88 -30.57 3.21 3.27
C LYS A 88 -31.18 1.96 2.62
N SER A 89 -30.37 1.07 2.06
CA SER A 89 -30.89 -0.18 1.47
C SER A 89 -31.48 -1.13 2.51
N ALA A 90 -30.90 -1.18 3.72
CA ALA A 90 -31.44 -2.00 4.80
C ALA A 90 -32.82 -1.50 5.25
N LEU A 91 -32.99 -0.18 5.42
CA LEU A 91 -34.28 0.42 5.75
C LEU A 91 -35.36 0.13 4.69
N LEU A 92 -35.00 0.11 3.40
CA LEU A 92 -35.91 -0.21 2.30
C LEU A 92 -36.27 -1.70 2.20
N GLN A 93 -35.54 -2.60 2.86
CA GLN A 93 -35.87 -4.03 2.91
C GLN A 93 -36.78 -4.39 4.09
N GLU A 94 -36.86 -3.50 5.09
CA GLU A 94 -37.67 -3.67 6.30
C GLU A 94 -39.05 -2.97 6.20
N SER A 95 -39.34 -2.29 5.09
CA SER A 95 -40.60 -1.60 4.78
C SER A 95 -41.36 -2.29 3.65
#